data_AF-A0A1C5BFB3-F1
#
_entry.id   AF-A0A1C5BFB3-F1
#
_cell.length_a   1.000
_cell.length_b   1.000
_cell.length_c   1.000
_cell.angle_alpha   90.00
_cell.angle_beta   90.00
_cell.angle_gamma   90.00
#
_symmetry.space_group_name_H-M   'P 1'
#
loop_
_entity.id
_entity.type
_entity.pdbx_description
1 polymer ?
#
loop_
_entity_poly.entity_id
_entity_poly.type
_entity_poly.pdbx_seq_one_letter_code
_entity_poly.pdbx_strand_id
1 'polypeptide(L)' 'MPVVAPGEVVTDEVLDYLRSGVEHGVLIPDAADPSVKTLRAVVRD' A
#
# COMPACT_ATOMS: atom_id res chain seq x y z
N MET A 1 7.41 10.03 -4.31
CA MET A 1 6.61 9.63 -5.48
C MET A 1 5.51 8.69 -4.98
N PRO A 2 4.26 8.80 -5.46
CA PRO A 2 3.22 7.86 -5.07
C PRO A 2 3.49 6.49 -5.70
N VAL A 3 3.16 5.42 -4.98
CA VAL A 3 3.26 4.03 -5.49
C VAL A 3 2.07 3.70 -6.40
N VAL A 4 0.92 4.38 -6.20
CA VAL A 4 -0.30 4.22 -6.99
C VAL A 4 -0.97 5.58 -7.18
N ALA A 5 -1.44 5.87 -8.38
CA ALA A 5 -2.18 7.08 -8.74
C ALA A 5 -3.71 6.84 -8.85
N PRO A 6 -4.54 7.89 -8.78
CA PRO A 6 -5.98 7.76 -8.99
C PRO A 6 -6.33 7.12 -10.35
N GLY A 7 -7.20 6.12 -10.34
CA GLY A 7 -7.63 5.39 -11.53
C GLY A 7 -6.74 4.20 -11.90
N GLU A 8 -5.58 4.04 -11.27
CA GLU A 8 -4.76 2.85 -11.43
C GLU A 8 -5.35 1.65 -10.69
N VAL A 9 -5.06 0.46 -11.23
CA VAL A 9 -5.44 -0.81 -10.60
C VAL A 9 -4.36 -1.19 -9.60
N VAL A 10 -4.78 -1.53 -8.38
CA VAL A 10 -3.88 -2.11 -7.38
C VAL A 10 -3.56 -3.55 -7.77
N THR A 11 -2.29 -3.84 -8.08
CA THR A 11 -1.82 -5.18 -8.45
C THR A 11 -0.99 -5.82 -7.33
N ASP A 12 -0.66 -7.09 -7.48
CA ASP A 12 0.18 -7.81 -6.52
C ASP A 12 1.60 -7.20 -6.44
N GLU A 13 2.17 -6.74 -7.57
CA GLU A 13 3.50 -6.12 -7.60
C GLU A 13 3.55 -4.83 -6.76
N VAL A 14 2.48 -4.05 -6.78
CA VAL A 14 2.33 -2.85 -5.93
C VAL A 14 2.33 -3.24 -4.46
N LEU A 15 1.60 -4.30 -4.10
CA LEU A 15 1.51 -4.77 -2.73
C LEU A 15 2.85 -5.32 -2.23
N ASP A 16 3.56 -6.06 -3.08
CA ASP A 16 4.87 -6.62 -2.77
C ASP A 16 5.92 -5.52 -2.60
N TYR A 17 5.86 -4.45 -3.40
CA TYR A 17 6.71 -3.27 -3.21
C TYR A 17 6.51 -2.62 -1.85
N LEU A 18 5.24 -2.42 -1.45
CA LEU A 18 4.93 -1.81 -0.14
C LEU A 18 5.37 -2.69 1.03
N ARG A 19 5.11 -4.00 0.96
CA ARG A 19 5.50 -4.96 2.01
C ARG A 19 7.01 -5.08 2.14
N SER A 20 7.71 -5.28 1.02
CA SER A 20 9.18 -5.37 1.03
C SER A 20 9.81 -4.09 1.56
N GLY A 21 9.25 -2.91 1.25
CA GLY A 21 9.69 -1.65 1.86
C GLY A 21 9.65 -1.70 3.38
N VAL A 22 8.51 -2.09 3.96
CA VAL A 22 8.33 -2.19 5.42
C VAL A 22 9.30 -3.21 6.04
N GLU A 23 9.51 -4.36 5.41
CA GLU A 23 10.49 -5.37 5.87
C GLU A 23 11.92 -4.81 5.94
N HIS A 24 12.26 -3.88 5.06
CA HIS A 24 13.56 -3.19 5.04
C HIS A 24 13.59 -1.92 5.91
N GLY A 25 12.53 -1.65 6.69
CA GLY A 25 12.44 -0.53 7.61
C GLY A 25 11.98 0.79 6.98
N VAL A 26 11.40 0.76 5.78
CA VAL A 26 10.80 1.94 5.16
C VAL A 26 9.54 2.35 5.93
N LEU A 27 9.46 3.63 6.28
CA LEU A 27 8.25 4.22 6.85
C LEU A 27 7.25 4.53 5.73
N ILE A 28 6.01 4.06 5.89
CA ILE A 28 4.87 4.49 5.08
C ILE A 28 4.06 5.49 5.92
N PRO A 29 4.11 6.80 5.60
CA PRO A 29 3.36 7.81 6.33
C PRO A 29 1.86 7.51 6.32
N ASP A 30 1.20 7.77 7.45
CA ASP A 30 -0.26 7.68 7.61
C ASP A 30 -0.87 6.29 7.33
N ALA A 31 -0.07 5.23 7.31
CA ALA A 31 -0.58 3.87 7.25
C ALA A 31 -1.45 3.57 8.48
N ALA A 32 -2.66 3.04 8.25
CA ALA A 32 -3.57 2.65 9.34
C ALA A 32 -2.99 1.53 10.23
N ASP A 33 -2.12 0.69 9.66
CA ASP A 33 -1.29 -0.30 10.36
C ASP A 33 0.12 -0.26 9.75
N PRO A 34 1.17 0.02 10.54
CA PRO A 34 2.55 0.07 10.06
C PRO A 34 3.07 -1.24 9.43
N SER A 35 2.41 -2.38 9.67
CA SER A 35 2.83 -3.68 9.14
C SER A 35 2.44 -3.92 7.68
N VAL A 36 1.46 -3.18 7.16
CA VAL A 36 0.98 -3.23 5.75
C VAL A 36 0.71 -4.65 5.23
N LYS A 37 0.15 -5.50 6.09
CA LYS A 37 -0.15 -6.91 5.74
C LYS A 37 -1.44 -7.07 4.95
N THR A 38 -2.41 -6.18 5.13
CA THR A 38 -3.74 -6.25 4.53
C THR A 38 -4.15 -4.91 3.93
N LEU A 39 -5.03 -4.94 2.94
CA LEU A 39 -5.63 -3.76 2.32
C LEU A 39 -7.13 -3.77 2.58
N ARG A 40 -7.68 -2.61 2.95
CA ARG A 40 -9.13 -2.41 3.04
C ARG A 40 -9.61 -1.66 1.79
N ALA A 41 -10.40 -2.33 0.96
CA ALA A 41 -11.13 -1.69 -0.13
C ALA A 41 -12.52 -1.26 0.33
N VAL A 42 -12.95 -0.08 -0.09
CA VAL A 42 -14.30 0.44 0.16
C VAL A 42 -14.90 0.93 -1.15
N VAL A 43 -16.18 0.70 -1.34
CA VAL A 43 -16.97 1.28 -2.44
C VAL A 43 -17.77 2.45 -1.86
N ARG A 44 -17.92 3.52 -2.63
CA ARG A 44 -18.82 4.63 -2.30
C ARG A 44 -19.98 4.59 -3.30
N ASP A 45 -21.18 4.79 -2.80
CA ASP A 45 -22.40 4.95 -3.61
C ASP A 45 -22.40 6.26 -4.40
#